data_AF-A0A5S9MJH2-F1
#
_entry.id   AF-A0A5S9MJH2-F1
#
_cell.length_a   1.000
_cell.length_b   1.000
_cell.length_c   1.000
_cell.angle_alpha   90.00
_cell.angle_beta   90.00
_cell.angle_gamma   90.00
#
_symmetry.space_group_name_H-M   'P 1'
#
loop_
_entity.id
_entity.type
_entity.pdbx_description
1 polymer ?
#
loop_
_entity_poly.entity_id
_entity_poly.type
_entity_poly.pdbx_seq_one_letter_code
_entity_poly.pdbx_strand_id
1 'polypeptide(L)'
;MDEAEPRTVSQGRRELEDILMPMLDWAVETGLIPEGTDTYRDLLDAKIMGCLVAPPSVICAKFEEKRQHEGPEAATSWFYEMQQHAHYIHTGRIAKNVQWFTPTDDGVLEITINLSKPEKDPKAIAEAKKLSQKQYPLCLLCKENVGFGGASTIQRDRITGSFL
;
A
#
# COMPACT_ATOMS: atom_id res chain seq x y z
N MET A 1 14.19 -23.25 18.41
CA MET A 1 13.47 -22.30 17.57
C MET A 1 12.66 -21.47 18.54
N ASP A 2 12.95 -20.18 18.60
CA ASP A 2 12.31 -19.29 19.57
C ASP A 2 10.80 -19.22 19.30
N GLU A 3 10.02 -18.74 20.26
CA GLU A 3 8.57 -18.61 20.09
C GLU A 3 8.24 -17.61 18.98
N ALA A 4 7.06 -17.79 18.37
CA ALA A 4 6.57 -16.91 17.33
C ALA A 4 6.23 -15.53 17.92
N GLU A 5 6.89 -14.48 17.44
CA GLU A 5 6.63 -13.12 17.93
C GLU A 5 5.94 -12.27 16.85
N PRO A 6 5.02 -11.35 17.24
CA PRO A 6 4.47 -10.37 16.32
C PRO A 6 5.53 -9.34 15.94
N ARG A 7 5.50 -8.87 14.69
CA ARG A 7 6.43 -7.83 14.24
C ARG A 7 6.08 -6.49 14.88
N THR A 8 7.06 -5.88 15.53
CA THR A 8 6.90 -4.53 16.11
C THR A 8 7.02 -3.47 15.02
N VAL A 9 6.10 -2.52 14.98
CA VAL A 9 6.14 -1.31 14.13
C VAL A 9 5.96 -0.06 15.00
N SER A 10 6.52 1.07 14.59
CA SER A 10 6.41 2.34 15.34
C SER A 10 4.94 2.80 15.45
N GLN A 11 4.47 3.11 16.66
CA GLN A 11 3.09 3.59 16.92
C GLN A 11 3.03 5.11 17.18
N GLY A 12 1.96 5.76 16.70
CA GLY A 12 1.72 7.21 16.81
C GLY A 12 0.33 7.58 17.36
N ARG A 13 0.04 8.89 17.50
CA ARG A 13 -1.27 9.41 17.97
C ARG A 13 -2.36 9.20 16.91
N ARG A 14 -3.37 8.38 17.22
CA ARG A 14 -4.43 7.87 16.32
C ARG A 14 -3.85 7.27 15.05
N GLU A 15 -3.91 5.95 14.96
CA GLU A 15 -3.39 5.26 13.79
C GLU A 15 -4.24 5.67 12.57
N LEU A 16 -3.60 5.86 11.41
CA LEU A 16 -4.30 6.24 10.18
C LEU A 16 -5.48 5.31 9.89
N GLU A 17 -5.31 4.03 10.20
CA GLU A 17 -6.33 2.99 10.08
C GLU A 17 -7.60 3.29 10.91
N ASP A 18 -7.47 3.92 12.08
CA ASP A 18 -8.62 4.30 12.93
C ASP A 18 -9.55 5.30 12.26
N ILE A 19 -9.01 6.10 11.34
CA ILE A 19 -9.76 7.12 10.58
C ILE A 19 -10.22 6.54 9.24
N LEU A 20 -9.33 5.84 8.55
CA LEU A 20 -9.55 5.37 7.20
C LEU A 20 -10.52 4.19 7.13
N MET A 21 -10.43 3.22 8.07
CA MET A 21 -11.28 2.03 8.04
C MET A 21 -12.78 2.34 8.10
N PRO A 22 -13.26 3.23 9.00
CA PRO A 22 -14.67 3.65 8.99
C PRO A 22 -15.14 4.25 7.66
N MET A 23 -14.27 4.99 6.96
CA MET A 23 -14.61 5.57 5.65
C MET A 23 -14.76 4.49 4.58
N LEU A 24 -13.89 3.47 4.60
CA LEU A 24 -13.97 2.34 3.69
C LEU A 24 -15.18 1.46 3.98
N ASP A 25 -15.52 1.24 5.25
CA ASP A 25 -16.72 0.50 5.66
C ASP A 25 -17.99 1.21 5.19
N TRP A 26 -18.09 2.52 5.39
CA TRP A 26 -19.19 3.33 4.86
C TRP A 26 -19.30 3.24 3.33
N ALA A 27 -18.16 3.19 2.62
CA ALA A 27 -18.17 3.03 1.16
C ALA A 27 -18.68 1.65 0.71
N VAL A 28 -18.48 0.59 1.51
CA VAL A 28 -19.11 -0.72 1.27
C VAL A 28 -20.61 -0.64 1.52
N GLU A 29 -21.00 -0.12 2.67
CA GLU A 29 -22.40 -0.05 3.11
C GLU A 29 -23.28 0.74 2.14
N THR A 30 -22.74 1.83 1.59
CA THR A 30 -23.45 2.67 0.60
C THR A 30 -23.37 2.15 -0.83
N GLY A 31 -22.67 1.03 -1.06
CA GLY A 31 -22.50 0.45 -2.39
C GLY A 31 -21.59 1.24 -3.32
N LEU A 32 -20.81 2.19 -2.79
CA LEU A 32 -19.77 2.91 -3.54
C LEU A 32 -18.68 1.93 -4.03
N ILE A 33 -18.36 0.91 -3.23
CA ILE A 33 -17.55 -0.23 -3.66
C ILE A 33 -18.41 -1.50 -3.75
N PRO A 34 -18.50 -2.16 -4.92
CA PRO A 34 -19.57 -3.12 -5.20
C PRO A 34 -19.46 -4.49 -4.51
N GLU A 35 -18.29 -4.87 -3.98
CA GLU A 35 -18.08 -6.20 -3.38
C GLU A 35 -17.32 -6.20 -2.05
N GLY A 36 -16.94 -5.03 -1.55
CA GLY A 36 -16.21 -4.88 -0.28
C GLY A 36 -14.90 -5.68 -0.15
N THR A 37 -14.36 -6.19 -1.25
CA THR A 37 -13.10 -6.94 -1.27
C THR A 37 -11.92 -6.05 -0.89
N ASP A 38 -10.85 -6.66 -0.37
CA ASP A 38 -9.60 -5.96 -0.05
C ASP A 38 -9.06 -5.17 -1.25
N THR A 39 -9.21 -5.70 -2.46
CA THR A 39 -8.78 -5.01 -3.69
C THR A 39 -9.52 -3.68 -3.88
N TYR A 40 -10.84 -3.66 -3.70
CA TYR A 40 -11.61 -2.43 -3.86
C TYR A 40 -11.41 -1.43 -2.73
N ARG A 41 -11.22 -1.95 -1.50
CA ARG A 41 -10.86 -1.14 -0.34
C ARG A 41 -9.50 -0.47 -0.57
N ASP A 42 -8.49 -1.22 -1.02
CA ASP A 42 -7.14 -0.71 -1.33
C ASP A 42 -7.15 0.33 -2.45
N LEU A 43 -7.98 0.14 -3.49
CA LEU A 43 -8.13 1.12 -4.57
C LEU A 43 -8.75 2.44 -4.10
N LEU A 44 -9.74 2.38 -3.20
CA LEU A 44 -10.37 3.58 -2.65
C LEU A 44 -9.44 4.27 -1.65
N ASP A 45 -8.79 3.52 -0.77
CA ASP A 45 -7.75 3.99 0.14
C ASP A 45 -6.67 4.76 -0.63
N ALA A 46 -6.04 4.13 -1.63
CA ALA A 46 -5.01 4.76 -2.45
C ALA A 46 -5.51 6.03 -3.14
N LYS A 47 -6.79 6.09 -3.52
CA LYS A 47 -7.39 7.29 -4.12
C LYS A 47 -7.56 8.42 -3.09
N ILE A 48 -8.00 8.11 -1.87
CA ILE A 48 -8.14 9.09 -0.79
C ILE A 48 -6.76 9.62 -0.39
N MET A 49 -5.82 8.71 -0.12
CA MET A 49 -4.46 9.07 0.28
C MET A 49 -3.72 9.84 -0.82
N GLY A 50 -3.96 9.49 -2.09
CA GLY A 50 -3.43 10.22 -3.25
C GLY A 50 -3.84 11.69 -3.31
N CYS A 51 -4.95 12.09 -2.68
CA CYS A 51 -5.34 13.51 -2.56
C CYS A 51 -4.56 14.27 -1.47
N LEU A 52 -3.97 13.56 -0.51
CA LEU A 52 -3.26 14.13 0.64
C LEU A 52 -1.75 14.19 0.42
N VAL A 53 -1.22 13.32 -0.43
CA VAL A 53 0.22 13.21 -0.71
C VAL A 53 0.63 14.24 -1.77
N ALA A 54 1.80 14.85 -1.58
CA ALA A 54 2.34 15.81 -2.53
C ALA A 54 2.69 15.14 -3.88
N PRO A 55 2.67 15.88 -5.01
CA PRO A 55 3.02 15.33 -6.31
C PRO A 55 4.45 14.73 -6.33
N PRO A 56 4.70 13.70 -7.16
CA PRO A 56 6.01 13.05 -7.23
C PRO A 56 7.19 14.00 -7.46
N SER A 57 7.00 15.06 -8.24
CA SER A 57 8.03 16.07 -8.48
C SER A 57 8.50 16.78 -7.20
N VAL A 58 7.57 17.09 -6.29
CA VAL A 58 7.86 17.74 -5.00
C VAL A 58 8.60 16.77 -4.07
N ILE A 59 8.15 15.52 -4.03
CA ILE A 59 8.79 14.49 -3.21
C ILE A 59 10.21 14.19 -3.70
N CYS A 60 10.42 14.06 -5.01
CA CYS A 60 11.75 13.86 -5.60
C CYS A 60 12.70 15.03 -5.32
N ALA A 61 12.22 16.27 -5.45
CA ALA A 61 13.03 17.45 -5.14
C ALA A 61 13.46 17.47 -3.67
N LYS A 62 12.53 17.20 -2.75
CA LYS A 62 12.81 17.14 -1.31
C LYS A 62 13.75 15.98 -0.94
N PHE A 63 13.61 14.83 -1.60
CA PHE A 63 14.53 13.71 -1.41
C PHE A 63 15.96 14.10 -1.79
N GLU A 64 16.14 14.71 -2.96
CA GLU A 64 17.46 15.09 -3.44
C GLU A 64 18.08 16.22 -2.61
N GLU A 65 17.27 17.18 -2.15
CA GLU A 65 17.68 18.19 -1.18
C GLU A 65 18.25 17.54 0.10
N LYS A 66 17.47 16.64 0.73
CA LYS A 66 17.92 15.93 1.93
C LYS A 66 19.16 15.09 1.67
N ARG A 67 19.23 14.42 0.53
CA ARG A 67 20.38 13.60 0.15
C ARG A 67 21.65 14.43 0.02
N GLN A 68 21.55 15.63 -0.54
CA GLN A 68 22.69 16.54 -0.73
C GLN A 68 23.15 17.16 0.59
N HIS A 69 22.24 17.52 1.50
CA HIS A 69 22.56 18.22 2.73
C HIS A 69 22.84 17.32 3.94
N GLU A 70 22.10 16.21 4.06
CA GLU A 70 22.10 15.31 5.22
C GLU A 70 22.63 13.90 4.88
N GLY A 71 22.85 13.63 3.60
CA GLY A 71 23.36 12.35 3.10
C GLY A 71 22.26 11.35 2.71
N PRO A 72 22.64 10.26 2.04
CA PRO A 72 21.69 9.28 1.50
C PRO A 72 20.89 8.56 2.58
N GLU A 73 21.48 8.26 3.74
CA GLU A 73 20.80 7.56 4.83
C GLU A 73 19.64 8.37 5.41
N ALA A 74 19.86 9.67 5.65
CA ALA A 74 18.83 10.58 6.13
C ALA A 74 17.70 10.76 5.12
N ALA A 75 18.03 10.90 3.83
CA ALA A 75 17.04 11.01 2.75
C ALA A 75 16.18 9.74 2.63
N THR A 76 16.80 8.55 2.69
CA THR A 76 16.09 7.27 2.66
C THR A 76 15.24 7.07 3.89
N SER A 77 15.73 7.43 5.09
CA SER A 77 14.96 7.33 6.33
C SER A 77 13.71 8.22 6.30
N TRP A 78 13.88 9.48 5.89
CA TRP A 78 12.76 10.41 5.70
C TRP A 78 11.75 9.90 4.67
N PHE A 79 12.23 9.38 3.53
CA PHE A 79 11.35 8.86 2.50
C PHE A 79 10.58 7.64 3.01
N TYR A 80 11.23 6.74 3.73
CA TYR A 80 10.60 5.57 4.34
C TYR A 80 9.49 5.95 5.32
N GLU A 81 9.76 6.89 6.24
CA GLU A 81 8.76 7.44 7.18
C GLU A 81 7.58 8.07 6.44
N MET A 82 7.86 8.89 5.43
CA MET A 82 6.82 9.52 4.60
C MET A 82 5.94 8.48 3.90
N GLN A 83 6.53 7.39 3.38
CA GLN A 83 5.79 6.31 2.73
C GLN A 83 4.90 5.52 3.71
N GLN A 84 5.25 5.46 5.00
CA GLN A 84 4.38 4.93 6.06
C GLN A 84 3.17 5.85 6.27
N HIS A 85 3.39 7.17 6.37
CA HIS A 85 2.31 8.15 6.52
C HIS A 85 1.41 8.27 5.29
N ALA A 86 1.97 8.10 4.09
CA ALA A 86 1.24 8.04 2.84
C ALA A 86 0.43 6.74 2.67
N HIS A 87 0.50 5.83 3.64
CA HIS A 87 -0.14 4.50 3.61
C HIS A 87 0.29 3.63 2.42
N TYR A 88 1.44 3.92 1.82
CA TYR A 88 2.04 3.05 0.79
C TYR A 88 2.75 1.85 1.43
N ILE A 89 3.24 2.05 2.66
CA ILE A 89 3.72 1.00 3.55
C ILE A 89 2.67 0.83 4.65
N HIS A 90 1.84 -0.21 4.53
CA HIS A 90 0.78 -0.51 5.49
C HIS A 90 1.35 -1.11 6.79
N THR A 91 1.78 -0.24 7.70
CA THR A 91 2.41 -0.64 8.98
C THR A 91 1.50 -1.49 9.85
N GLY A 92 0.18 -1.20 9.90
CA GLY A 92 -0.76 -2.01 10.68
C GLY A 92 -0.96 -3.42 10.10
N ARG A 93 -0.84 -3.60 8.78
CA ARG A 93 -0.79 -4.95 8.18
C ARG A 93 0.53 -5.65 8.47
N ILE A 94 1.66 -4.94 8.39
CA ILE A 94 2.99 -5.48 8.68
C ILE A 94 3.11 -5.92 10.14
N ALA A 95 2.47 -5.20 11.06
CA ALA A 95 2.43 -5.54 12.49
C ALA A 95 1.82 -6.93 12.76
N LYS A 96 0.98 -7.42 11.85
CA LYS A 96 0.36 -8.75 11.94
C LYS A 96 1.29 -9.86 11.46
N ASN A 97 2.44 -9.54 10.86
CA ASN A 97 3.39 -10.56 10.43
C ASN A 97 3.96 -11.30 11.64
N VAL A 98 4.20 -12.60 11.43
CA VAL A 98 4.80 -13.47 12.44
C VAL A 98 6.26 -13.67 12.09
N GLN A 99 7.14 -13.59 13.09
CA GLN A 99 8.57 -13.77 12.91
C GLN A 99 9.16 -14.72 13.94
N TRP A 100 10.21 -15.43 13.54
CA TRP A 100 11.02 -16.31 14.36
C TRP A 100 12.48 -15.99 14.13
N PHE A 101 13.26 -16.05 15.21
CA PHE A 101 14.70 -15.96 15.15
C PHE A 101 15.30 -17.30 15.58
N THR A 102 16.39 -17.69 14.93
CA THR A 102 17.18 -18.83 15.36
C THR A 102 18.67 -18.52 15.18
N PRO A 103 19.49 -18.65 16.24
CA PRO A 103 20.94 -18.56 16.10
C PRO A 103 21.46 -19.67 15.17
N THR A 104 22.41 -19.33 14.31
CA THR A 104 23.15 -20.25 13.45
C THR A 104 24.65 -19.89 13.49
N ASP A 105 25.51 -20.77 12.99
CA ASP A 105 26.96 -20.51 12.95
C ASP A 105 27.32 -19.26 12.12
N ASP A 106 26.47 -18.90 11.15
CA ASP A 106 26.65 -17.75 10.25
C ASP A 106 25.89 -16.48 10.72
N GLY A 107 25.30 -16.50 11.92
CA GLY A 107 24.53 -15.39 12.50
C GLY A 107 23.08 -15.76 12.81
N VAL A 108 22.24 -14.75 13.07
CA VAL A 108 20.83 -14.99 13.40
C VAL A 108 20.01 -15.14 12.12
N LEU A 109 19.39 -16.30 11.94
CA LEU A 109 18.43 -16.53 10.87
C LEU A 109 17.06 -16.00 11.31
N GLU A 110 16.54 -15.04 10.57
CA GLU A 110 15.17 -14.53 10.69
C GLU A 110 14.26 -15.23 9.68
N ILE A 111 13.16 -15.80 10.15
CA ILE A 111 12.10 -16.38 9.31
C ILE A 111 10.83 -15.57 9.54
N THR A 112 10.14 -15.14 8.49
CA THR A 112 8.89 -14.37 8.61
C THR A 112 7.76 -14.95 7.76
N ILE A 113 6.54 -14.93 8.28
CA ILE A 113 5.31 -15.13 7.52
C ILE A 113 4.65 -13.77 7.29
N ASN A 114 4.51 -13.41 6.02
CA ASN A 114 3.91 -12.14 5.62
C ASN A 114 2.39 -12.24 5.52
N LEU A 115 1.69 -11.95 6.61
CA LEU A 115 0.23 -11.93 6.66
C LEU A 115 -0.36 -10.63 6.08
N SER A 116 0.47 -9.62 5.82
CA SER A 116 0.01 -8.37 5.19
C SER A 116 -0.42 -8.50 3.73
N LYS A 117 -0.07 -9.62 3.08
CA LYS A 117 -0.43 -9.89 1.69
C LYS A 117 -1.53 -10.96 1.66
N PRO A 118 -2.82 -10.56 1.59
CA PRO A 118 -3.91 -11.54 1.52
C PRO A 118 -3.72 -12.45 0.31
N GLU A 119 -4.05 -13.74 0.47
CA GLU A 119 -4.17 -14.62 -0.70
C GLU A 119 -5.20 -14.01 -1.65
N LYS A 120 -4.89 -14.03 -2.95
CA LYS A 120 -5.78 -13.45 -3.95
C LYS A 120 -7.13 -14.17 -3.90
N ASP A 121 -8.20 -13.42 -3.70
CA ASP A 121 -9.56 -13.96 -3.76
C ASP A 121 -9.78 -14.72 -5.08
N PRO A 122 -10.28 -15.97 -5.06
CA PRO A 122 -10.60 -16.74 -6.27
C PRO A 122 -11.46 -15.97 -7.29
N LYS A 123 -12.36 -15.10 -6.84
CA LYS A 123 -13.16 -14.21 -7.68
C LYS A 123 -12.29 -13.19 -8.39
N ALA A 124 -11.41 -12.50 -7.66
CA ALA A 124 -10.46 -11.54 -8.24
C ALA A 124 -9.53 -12.21 -9.27
N ILE A 125 -9.12 -13.47 -9.03
CA ILE A 125 -8.36 -14.28 -10.00
C ILE A 125 -9.21 -14.56 -11.26
N ALA A 126 -10.46 -14.97 -11.09
CA ALA A 126 -11.36 -15.26 -12.20
C ALA A 126 -11.66 -14.01 -13.05
N GLU A 127 -11.79 -12.84 -12.43
CA GLU A 127 -11.96 -11.57 -13.14
C GLU A 127 -10.70 -11.13 -13.86
N ALA A 128 -9.53 -11.21 -13.21
CA ALA A 128 -8.26 -10.86 -13.83
C ALA A 128 -7.97 -11.71 -15.08
N LYS A 129 -8.40 -12.97 -15.11
CA LYS A 129 -8.30 -13.84 -16.29
C LYS A 129 -9.17 -13.38 -17.46
N LYS A 130 -10.25 -12.64 -17.23
CA LYS A 130 -11.17 -12.14 -18.27
C LYS A 130 -10.69 -10.82 -18.88
N LEU A 131 -9.79 -10.10 -18.21
CA LEU A 131 -9.22 -8.87 -18.74
C LEU A 131 -8.35 -9.21 -19.96
N SER A 132 -8.60 -8.55 -21.08
CA SER A 132 -7.69 -8.61 -22.22
C SER A 132 -6.31 -8.15 -21.79
N GLN A 133 -5.25 -8.79 -22.29
CA GLN A 133 -3.88 -8.35 -22.05
C GLN A 133 -3.71 -6.93 -22.63
N LYS A 134 -3.90 -5.91 -21.79
CA LYS A 134 -3.61 -4.53 -22.16
C LYS A 134 -2.09 -4.39 -22.29
N GLN A 135 -1.65 -3.78 -23.38
CA GLN A 135 -0.24 -3.48 -23.67
C GLN A 135 0.39 -2.43 -22.75
N TYR A 136 -0.40 -1.79 -21.88
CA TYR A 136 0.06 -0.69 -21.04
C TYR A 136 -0.50 -0.79 -19.60
N PRO A 137 0.35 -0.63 -18.58
CA PRO A 137 1.82 -0.62 -18.66
C PRO A 137 2.36 -2.01 -19.03
N LEU A 138 3.56 -2.08 -19.61
CA LEU A 138 4.18 -3.34 -20.02
C LEU A 138 4.38 -4.32 -18.86
N CYS A 139 4.59 -3.78 -17.66
CA CYS A 139 4.78 -4.53 -16.44
C CYS A 139 4.45 -3.69 -15.21
N LEU A 140 4.25 -4.33 -14.06
CA LEU A 140 3.96 -3.66 -12.79
C LEU A 140 5.11 -2.80 -12.25
N LEU A 141 6.34 -3.09 -12.68
CA LEU A 141 7.55 -2.35 -12.27
C LEU A 141 7.98 -1.29 -13.29
N CYS A 142 7.23 -1.17 -14.38
CA CYS A 142 7.57 -0.28 -15.47
C CYS A 142 7.21 1.16 -15.08
N LYS A 143 8.01 2.15 -15.51
CA LYS A 143 7.79 3.58 -15.18
C LYS A 143 6.41 4.08 -15.60
N GLU A 144 5.86 3.47 -16.64
CA GLU A 144 4.52 3.69 -17.18
C GLU A 144 3.40 3.32 -16.19
N ASN A 145 3.71 2.50 -15.18
CA ASN A 145 2.75 2.14 -14.14
C ASN A 145 2.57 3.28 -13.11
N VAL A 146 3.44 4.29 -13.10
CA VAL A 146 3.30 5.45 -12.22
C VAL A 146 2.06 6.26 -12.63
N GLY A 147 1.10 6.41 -11.70
CA GLY A 147 -0.16 7.08 -11.96
C GLY A 147 -1.15 6.27 -12.80
N PHE A 148 -0.84 5.00 -13.10
CA PHE A 148 -1.76 4.11 -13.80
C PHE A 148 -2.87 3.66 -12.85
N GLY A 149 -4.11 4.01 -13.18
CA GLY A 149 -5.31 3.72 -12.38
C GLY A 149 -5.77 2.25 -12.39
N GLY A 150 -5.02 1.35 -13.04
CA GLY A 150 -5.40 -0.05 -13.18
C GLY A 150 -6.29 -0.33 -14.40
N ALA A 151 -6.44 -1.61 -14.71
CA ALA A 151 -7.19 -2.08 -15.88
C ALA A 151 -8.70 -2.27 -15.62
N SER A 152 -9.11 -2.33 -14.35
CA SER A 152 -10.47 -2.62 -13.89
C SER A 152 -11.43 -1.44 -14.11
N THR A 153 -12.55 -1.73 -14.76
CA THR A 153 -13.58 -0.80 -15.28
C THR A 153 -14.22 0.15 -14.25
N ILE A 154 -13.99 -0.04 -12.94
CA ILE A 154 -14.65 0.74 -11.88
C ILE A 154 -14.10 2.17 -11.74
N GLN A 155 -12.92 2.47 -12.28
CA GLN A 155 -12.39 3.84 -12.23
C GLN A 155 -13.11 4.83 -13.15
N ARG A 156 -13.91 4.39 -14.14
CA ARG A 156 -14.43 5.31 -15.15
C ARG A 156 -15.81 5.91 -14.87
N ASP A 157 -16.74 5.17 -14.26
CA ASP A 157 -18.17 5.55 -14.40
C ASP A 157 -19.01 5.70 -13.12
N ARG A 158 -18.46 5.50 -11.90
CA ARG A 158 -19.26 5.69 -10.65
C ARG A 158 -18.73 6.70 -9.64
N ILE A 159 -17.48 7.15 -9.74
CA ILE A 159 -16.92 8.20 -8.87
C ILE A 159 -16.79 9.54 -9.61
N THR A 160 -17.02 9.55 -10.93
CA THR A 160 -17.00 10.73 -11.80
C THR A 160 -18.39 11.35 -11.99
N GLY A 161 -19.35 11.03 -11.12
CA GLY A 161 -20.62 11.75 -11.05
C GLY A 161 -20.34 13.25 -10.87
N SER A 162 -20.78 14.05 -11.85
CA SER A 162 -20.63 15.50 -11.97
C SER A 162 -20.48 16.23 -10.64
N PHE A 163 -19.24 16.61 -10.35
CA PHE A 163 -18.92 17.84 -9.62
C PHE A 163 -18.10 18.74 -10.54
N LEU A 164 -18.69 19.08 -11.68
CA LEU A 164 -18.50 20.32 -12.44
C LEU A 164 -19.84 20.66 -13.09
#